data_AF-A0A0C2FC74-F1
#
_entry.id   AF-A0A0C2FC74-F1
#
_cell.length_a   1.000
_cell.length_b   1.000
_cell.length_c   1.000
_cell.angle_alpha   90.00
_cell.angle_beta   90.00
_cell.angle_gamma   90.00
#
_symmetry.space_group_name_H-M   'P 1'
#
loop_
_entity.id
_entity.type
_entity.pdbx_description
1 polymer ?
#
loop_
_entity_poly.entity_id
_entity_poly.type
_entity_poly.pdbx_seq_one_letter_code
_entity_poly.pdbx_strand_id
1 'polypeptide(L)'
;MFAATPGGNPGGGRIGTIFLRQRGNRVILTGTVSGLTPGLHGMHIHEFGSLGNGCNAAGMHFNPTNMRHGGLTDTIRHVGDLGNIVANVGP
;
A
#
# COMPACT_ATOMS: atom_id res chain seq x y z
N MET A 1 9.78 -12.12 -0.95
CA MET A 1 8.39 -12.61 -0.89
C MET A 1 7.93 -12.39 0.54
N PHE A 2 7.13 -11.36 0.79
CA PHE A 2 6.65 -11.04 2.15
C PHE A 2 5.35 -11.82 2.38
N ALA A 3 5.41 -12.78 3.29
CA ALA A 3 4.25 -13.57 3.68
C ALA A 3 3.49 -12.86 4.80
N ALA A 4 2.20 -12.63 4.59
CA ALA A 4 1.29 -12.32 5.68
C ALA A 4 1.04 -13.61 6.48
N THR A 5 1.49 -13.67 7.73
CA THR A 5 1.12 -14.73 8.68
C THR A 5 -0.08 -14.27 9.52
N PRO A 6 -1.18 -15.03 9.57
CA PRO A 6 -2.29 -14.75 10.47
C PRO A 6 -1.81 -14.57 11.92
N GLY A 7 -2.33 -13.56 12.60
CA GLY A 7 -2.05 -13.26 14.01
C GLY A 7 -0.77 -12.47 14.35
N GLY A 8 0.14 -12.18 13.42
CA GLY A 8 1.39 -11.47 13.71
C GLY A 8 1.41 -9.98 13.31
N ASN A 9 2.11 -9.14 14.08
CA ASN A 9 2.78 -7.97 13.50
C ASN A 9 3.68 -8.53 12.38
N PRO A 10 3.65 -8.04 11.13
CA PRO A 10 4.48 -8.59 10.06
C PRO A 10 5.94 -8.63 10.54
N GLY A 11 6.42 -9.84 10.87
CA GLY A 11 7.62 -10.04 11.70
C GLY A 11 8.93 -9.69 11.01
N GLY A 12 8.87 -9.10 9.80
CA GLY A 12 10.01 -8.51 9.14
C GLY A 12 10.13 -7.06 9.57
N GLY A 13 11.27 -6.69 10.16
CA GLY A 13 11.53 -5.31 10.57
C GLY A 13 11.23 -4.27 9.48
N ARG A 14 11.11 -3.00 9.88
CA ARG A 14 10.74 -1.89 8.99
C ARG A 14 11.58 -1.89 7.69
N ILE A 15 10.93 -2.11 6.56
CA ILE A 15 11.58 -2.16 5.23
C ILE A 15 11.62 -0.81 4.49
N GLY A 16 11.05 0.23 5.07
CA GLY A 16 10.90 1.52 4.41
C GLY A 16 10.19 2.57 5.24
N THR A 17 9.99 3.75 4.67
CA THR A 17 9.22 4.85 5.25
C THR A 17 8.56 5.65 4.13
N ILE A 18 7.26 5.87 4.24
CA ILE A 18 6.47 6.71 3.33
C ILE A 18 6.00 7.93 4.11
N PHE A 19 6.23 9.11 3.55
CA PHE A 19 5.80 10.41 4.04
C PHE A 19 4.57 10.85 3.27
N LEU A 20 3.53 11.25 3.99
CA LEU A 20 2.32 11.86 3.42
C LEU A 20 2.38 13.36 3.65
N ARG A 21 2.22 14.14 2.59
CA ARG A 21 2.14 15.60 2.67
C ARG A 21 0.97 16.11 1.85
N GLN A 22 0.04 16.78 2.50
CA GLN A 22 -1.05 17.46 1.82
C GLN A 22 -0.52 18.65 1.01
N ARG A 23 -1.00 18.81 -0.22
CA ARG A 23 -0.84 20.00 -1.06
C ARG A 23 -2.18 20.32 -1.72
N GLY A 24 -2.84 21.37 -1.23
CA GLY A 24 -4.21 21.70 -1.65
C GLY A 24 -5.16 20.55 -1.34
N ASN A 25 -5.89 20.10 -2.35
CA ASN A 25 -6.83 18.98 -2.29
C ASN A 25 -6.19 17.61 -2.62
N ARG A 26 -4.86 17.52 -2.67
CA ARG A 26 -4.13 16.28 -2.97
C ARG A 26 -3.22 15.90 -1.82
N VAL A 27 -2.95 14.60 -1.70
CA VAL A 27 -1.89 14.07 -0.83
C VAL A 27 -0.74 13.60 -1.70
N ILE A 28 0.47 14.06 -1.38
CA ILE A 28 1.71 13.61 -2.01
C ILE A 28 2.32 12.54 -1.12
N LEU A 29 2.58 11.37 -1.69
CA LEU A 29 3.30 10.27 -1.04
C LEU A 29 4.73 10.25 -1.58
N THR A 30 5.71 10.27 -0.67
CA THR A 30 7.14 10.17 -1.02
C THR A 30 7.84 9.28 -0.02
N GLY A 31 8.83 8.50 -0.43
CA GLY A 31 9.58 7.68 0.51
C GLY A 31 10.36 6.57 -0.17
N THR A 32 10.80 5.62 0.64
CA THR A 32 11.57 4.46 0.18
C THR A 32 11.01 3.18 0.76
N VAL A 33 11.05 2.10 -0.02
CA VAL A 33 10.76 0.72 0.39
C VAL A 33 11.87 -0.14 -0.21
N SER A 34 12.37 -1.10 0.56
CA SER A 34 13.52 -1.94 0.20
C SER A 34 13.23 -3.41 0.50
N GLY A 35 14.06 -4.32 0.00
CA GLY A 35 13.90 -5.77 0.22
C GLY A 35 12.76 -6.41 -0.59
N LEU A 36 12.12 -5.66 -1.48
CA LEU A 36 11.12 -6.19 -2.43
C LEU A 36 11.80 -7.05 -3.49
N THR A 37 11.11 -8.10 -3.95
CA THR A 37 11.53 -8.83 -5.15
C THR A 37 11.46 -7.91 -6.37
N PRO A 38 12.33 -8.04 -7.37
CA PRO A 38 12.23 -7.20 -8.57
C PRO A 38 10.87 -7.35 -9.27
N GLY A 39 10.34 -6.26 -9.82
CA GLY A 39 9.08 -6.23 -10.54
C GLY A 39 8.04 -5.25 -9.99
N LEU A 40 6.78 -5.44 -10.39
CA LEU A 40 5.64 -4.61 -9.98
C LEU A 40 5.11 -5.06 -8.62
N HIS A 41 4.86 -4.09 -7.73
CA HIS A 41 4.19 -4.32 -6.45
C HIS A 41 3.01 -3.37 -6.29
N GLY A 42 1.83 -3.93 -6.03
CA GLY A 42 0.63 -3.14 -5.75
C GLY A 42 0.78 -2.31 -4.47
N MET A 43 0.33 -1.07 -4.53
CA MET A 43 0.32 -0.17 -3.38
C MET A 43 -1.11 0.33 -3.16
N HIS A 44 -1.61 0.17 -1.93
CA HIS A 44 -2.97 0.56 -1.57
C HIS A 44 -2.98 1.24 -0.20
N ILE A 45 -3.87 2.21 -0.02
CA ILE A 45 -4.29 2.69 1.30
C ILE A 45 -5.47 1.83 1.74
N HIS A 46 -5.38 1.25 2.93
CA HIS A 46 -6.44 0.45 3.54
C HIS A 46 -7.31 1.30 4.47
N GLU A 47 -8.51 0.79 4.80
CA GLU A 47 -9.51 1.50 5.61
C GLU A 47 -9.12 1.66 7.08
N PHE A 48 -8.31 0.76 7.64
CA PHE A 48 -7.87 0.81 9.04
C PHE A 48 -6.35 0.82 9.19
N GLY A 49 -5.86 1.50 10.23
CA GLY A 49 -4.44 1.54 10.61
C GLY A 49 -3.96 0.33 11.44
N SER A 50 -4.69 -0.78 11.44
CA SER A 50 -4.36 -1.96 12.25
C SER A 50 -3.45 -2.92 11.49
N LEU A 51 -2.32 -3.29 12.09
CA LEU A 51 -1.38 -4.29 11.55
C LEU A 51 -1.65 -5.71 12.09
N GLY A 52 -2.73 -5.88 12.84
CA GLY A 52 -3.11 -7.16 13.41
C GLY A 52 -3.43 -8.22 12.36
N ASN A 53 -3.42 -9.46 12.80
CA ASN A 53 -3.75 -10.62 11.97
C ASN A 53 -2.94 -10.72 10.65
N GLY A 54 -1.64 -10.37 10.68
CA GLY A 54 -0.81 -10.38 9.47
C GLY A 54 -1.20 -9.33 8.45
N CYS A 55 -1.54 -8.12 8.90
CA CYS A 55 -2.11 -7.02 8.10
C CYS A 55 -3.56 -7.22 7.63
N ASN A 56 -4.19 -8.38 7.82
CA ASN A 56 -5.61 -8.57 7.45
C ASN A 56 -6.55 -7.62 8.23
N ALA A 57 -6.16 -7.20 9.44
CA ALA A 57 -6.93 -6.24 10.22
C ALA A 57 -6.89 -4.82 9.65
N ALA A 58 -6.06 -4.53 8.64
CA ALA A 58 -6.10 -3.27 7.92
C ALA A 58 -7.41 -3.10 7.12
N GLY A 59 -8.13 -4.20 6.88
CA GLY A 59 -9.39 -4.21 6.16
C GLY A 59 -9.22 -4.15 4.64
N MET A 60 -10.26 -3.75 3.93
CA MET A 60 -10.26 -3.59 2.48
C MET A 60 -9.54 -2.29 2.05
N HIS A 61 -9.43 -2.08 0.74
CA HIS A 61 -8.91 -0.82 0.20
C HIS A 61 -9.82 0.34 0.62
N PHE A 62 -9.24 1.49 0.95
CA PHE A 62 -9.98 2.68 1.34
C PHE A 62 -10.90 3.15 0.19
N ASN A 63 -12.21 3.02 0.41
CA ASN A 63 -13.23 3.22 -0.60
C ASN A 63 -14.45 4.03 -0.08
N PRO A 64 -14.26 5.32 0.27
CA PRO A 64 -15.34 6.15 0.81
C PRO A 64 -16.47 6.42 -0.18
N THR A 65 -16.25 6.14 -1.48
CA THR A 65 -17.19 6.40 -2.57
C THR A 65 -17.87 5.14 -3.11
N ASN A 66 -17.64 3.98 -2.47
CA ASN A 66 -18.21 2.68 -2.85
C ASN A 66 -18.05 2.33 -4.35
N MET A 67 -16.84 2.52 -4.88
CA MET A 67 -16.48 2.19 -6.26
C MET A 67 -15.94 0.77 -6.37
N ARG A 68 -15.80 0.26 -7.60
CA ARG A 68 -15.05 -0.99 -7.87
C ARG A 68 -13.55 -0.71 -7.87
N HIS A 69 -12.75 -1.75 -7.63
CA HIS A 69 -11.29 -1.70 -7.75
C HIS A 69 -10.86 -1.34 -9.18
N GLY A 70 -9.77 -0.58 -9.31
CA GLY A 70 -9.17 -0.22 -10.60
C GLY A 70 -7.70 0.17 -10.50
N GLY A 71 -7.10 0.42 -11.66
CA GLY A 71 -5.72 0.89 -11.81
C GLY A 71 -5.53 2.37 -11.45
N LEU A 72 -4.27 2.82 -11.52
CA LEU A 72 -3.90 4.21 -11.17
C LEU A 72 -4.64 5.26 -12.01
N THR A 73 -4.87 4.95 -13.28
CA THR A 73 -5.45 5.87 -14.28
C THR A 73 -6.92 5.59 -14.58
N ASP A 74 -7.52 4.59 -13.95
CA ASP A 74 -8.92 4.22 -14.20
C ASP A 74 -9.85 5.25 -13.57
N THR A 75 -10.96 5.57 -14.25
CA THR A 75 -11.97 6.49 -13.71
C THR A 75 -12.83 5.83 -12.62
N ILE A 76 -12.98 4.51 -12.66
CA ILE A 76 -13.64 3.69 -11.64
C ILE A 76 -12.55 2.94 -10.87
N ARG A 77 -12.33 3.35 -9.63
CA ARG A 77 -11.27 2.85 -8.75
C ARG A 77 -11.63 3.19 -7.30
N HIS A 78 -11.05 2.46 -6.34
CA HIS A 78 -11.06 2.93 -4.97
C HIS A 78 -10.18 4.18 -4.83
N VAL A 79 -10.52 5.06 -3.87
CA VAL A 79 -9.68 6.24 -3.56
C VAL A 79 -8.28 5.79 -3.11
N GLY A 80 -8.20 4.66 -2.41
CA GLY A 80 -6.96 4.05 -1.93
C GLY A 80 -6.15 3.27 -2.97
N ASP A 81 -6.61 3.09 -4.22
CA ASP A 81 -5.87 2.34 -5.23
C ASP A 81 -4.70 3.18 -5.78
N LEU A 82 -3.43 2.87 -5.47
CA LEU A 82 -2.29 3.69 -5.91
C LEU A 82 -1.54 3.09 -7.12
N GLY A 83 -2.08 2.00 -7.68
CA GLY A 83 -1.42 1.26 -8.75
C GLY A 83 -0.20 0.50 -8.25
N ASN A 84 0.86 0.47 -9.06
CA ASN A 84 2.08 -0.27 -8.75
C ASN A 84 3.27 0.68 -8.52
N ILE A 85 4.10 0.35 -7.53
CA ILE A 85 5.50 0.78 -7.51
C ILE A 85 6.36 -0.25 -8.25
N VAL A 86 7.48 0.20 -8.81
CA VAL A 86 8.44 -0.67 -9.49
C VAL A 86 9.65 -0.87 -8.58
N ALA A 87 9.88 -2.11 -8.16
CA ALA A 87 11.12 -2.50 -7.49
C ALA A 87 12.13 -2.94 -8.55
N ASN A 88 13.23 -2.21 -8.67
CA ASN A 88 14.32 -2.61 -9.55
C ASN A 88 15.15 -3.72 -8.89
N VAL A 89 15.92 -4.45 -9.70
CA VAL A 89 17.00 -5.28 -9.18
C VAL A 89 17.96 -4.34 -8.45
N GLY A 90 18.18 -4.56 -7.15
CA GLY A 90 19.23 -3.86 -6.43
C GLY A 90 20.60 -4.21 -7.03
N PRO A 91 21.64 -3.38 -6.82
CA PRO A 91 23.01 -3.88 -6.98
C PRO A 91 23.26 -5.11 -6.10
#